data_AF-A0A0S8GSF5-F1
#
_entry.id   AF-A0A0S8GSF5-F1
#
_cell.length_a   1.000
_cell.length_b   1.000
_cell.length_c   1.000
_cell.angle_alpha   90.00
_cell.angle_beta   90.00
_cell.angle_gamma   90.00
#
_symmetry.space_group_name_H-M   'P 1'
#
loop_
_entity.id
_entity.type
_entity.pdbx_description
1 polymer ?
#
loop_
_entity_poly.entity_id
_entity_poly.type
_entity_poly.pdbx_seq_one_letter_code
_entity_poly.pdbx_strand_id
1 'polypeptide(L)'
;MTTLIAVYNSDGLVGRCDEKCHNAKEPDCDCICGGANHGVGFKQAQKNTKKMTEKELRKNLPAGQESARVKINDFKTLFDMA
;
A
#
# COMPACT_ATOMS: atom_id res chain seq x y z
N MET A 1 12.13 -0.01 -6.96
CA MET A 1 10.73 -0.25 -6.60
C MET A 1 10.50 0.23 -5.18
N THR A 2 9.61 1.20 -5.01
CA THR A 2 9.32 1.83 -3.72
C THR A 2 7.93 1.39 -3.27
N THR A 3 7.90 0.36 -2.43
CA THR A 3 6.65 -0.17 -1.89
C THR A 3 6.23 0.65 -0.68
N LEU A 4 4.99 1.16 -0.68
CA LEU A 4 4.39 1.85 0.47
C LEU A 4 3.62 0.89 1.37
N ILE A 5 2.98 -0.11 0.78
CA ILE A 5 2.14 -1.08 1.48
C ILE A 5 2.38 -2.46 0.86
N ALA A 6 2.51 -3.49 1.69
CA ALA A 6 2.51 -4.88 1.24
C ALA A 6 1.75 -5.75 2.24
N VAL A 7 0.94 -6.67 1.74
CA VAL A 7 0.17 -7.61 2.56
C VAL A 7 0.56 -9.03 2.20
N TYR A 8 0.81 -9.84 3.22
CA TYR A 8 1.29 -11.21 3.09
C TYR A 8 0.43 -12.18 3.87
N ASN A 9 0.20 -13.37 3.35
CA ASN A 9 -0.39 -14.50 4.07
C ASN A 9 0.64 -15.64 4.19
N SER A 10 0.20 -16.84 4.58
CA SER A 10 1.05 -18.04 4.62
C SER A 10 1.60 -18.46 3.26
N ASP A 11 0.88 -18.13 2.19
CA ASP A 11 1.16 -18.55 0.82
C ASP A 11 2.03 -17.54 0.07
N GLY A 12 2.22 -16.34 0.63
CA GLY A 12 3.10 -15.31 0.10
C GLY A 12 2.46 -13.92 0.03
N LEU A 13 2.80 -13.17 -1.01
CA LEU A 13 2.31 -11.81 -1.24
C LEU A 13 0.87 -11.84 -1.75
N VAL A 14 -0.04 -11.22 -0.99
CA VAL A 14 -1.46 -11.09 -1.34
C VAL A 14 -1.73 -9.83 -2.15
N GLY A 15 -1.08 -8.72 -1.78
CA GLY A 15 -1.30 -7.43 -2.44
C GLY A 15 -0.25 -6.40 -2.07
N ARG A 16 -0.06 -5.39 -2.91
CA ARG A 16 0.90 -4.31 -2.65
C ARG A 16 0.43 -2.98 -3.24
N CYS A 17 1.01 -1.90 -2.71
CA CYS A 17 0.94 -0.56 -3.28
C CYS A 17 2.39 -0.09 -3.49
N ASP A 18 2.79 0.10 -4.74
CA ASP A 18 4.14 0.50 -5.15
C ASP A 18 4.10 1.65 -6.17
N GLU A 19 5.23 1.92 -6.83
CA GLU A 19 5.34 2.99 -7.82
C GLU A 19 4.45 2.84 -9.05
N LYS A 20 4.00 1.62 -9.37
CA LYS A 20 3.06 1.43 -10.47
C LYS A 20 1.73 2.05 -10.13
N CYS A 21 1.25 1.87 -8.91
CA CYS A 21 0.00 2.47 -8.44
C CYS A 21 0.15 3.99 -8.27
N HIS A 22 1.12 4.45 -7.48
CA HIS A 22 1.16 5.87 -7.15
C HIS A 22 1.63 6.77 -8.28
N ASN A 23 2.16 6.21 -9.37
CA ASN A 23 2.45 6.94 -10.61
C ASN A 23 1.55 6.52 -11.77
N ALA A 24 0.51 5.71 -11.51
CA ALA A 24 -0.40 5.24 -12.54
C ALA A 24 -1.11 6.41 -13.25
N LYS A 25 -1.46 6.17 -14.51
CA LYS A 25 -2.26 7.09 -15.33
C LYS A 25 -3.55 6.45 -15.85
N GLU A 26 -3.67 5.13 -15.77
CA GLU A 26 -4.91 4.41 -16.07
C GLU A 26 -6.04 4.74 -15.07
N PRO A 27 -7.31 4.57 -15.46
CA PRO A 27 -8.45 4.87 -14.59
C PRO A 27 -8.63 3.86 -13.45
N ASP A 28 -8.17 2.62 -13.63
CA ASP A 28 -8.50 1.52 -12.72
C ASP A 28 -7.39 1.27 -11.69
N CYS A 29 -7.80 0.90 -10.48
CA CYS A 29 -6.90 0.53 -9.39
C CYS A 29 -7.43 -0.70 -8.66
N ASP A 30 -6.68 -1.79 -8.70
CA ASP A 30 -6.93 -3.04 -7.99
C ASP A 30 -5.96 -3.26 -6.81
N CYS A 31 -5.18 -2.22 -6.47
CA CYS A 31 -4.16 -2.28 -5.42
C CYS A 31 -4.78 -2.29 -4.01
N ILE A 32 -3.99 -2.79 -3.05
CA ILE A 32 -4.41 -2.89 -1.64
C ILE A 32 -4.74 -1.54 -0.98
N CYS A 33 -4.28 -0.43 -1.57
CA CYS A 33 -4.61 0.92 -1.13
C CYS A 33 -6.07 1.32 -1.43
N GLY A 34 -6.82 0.52 -2.21
CA GLY A 34 -8.20 0.80 -2.58
C GLY A 34 -8.35 2.09 -3.38
N GLY A 35 -7.37 2.40 -4.23
CA GLY A 35 -7.34 3.62 -5.05
C GLY A 35 -6.80 4.87 -4.35
N ALA A 36 -6.64 4.87 -3.02
CA ALA A 36 -6.26 6.08 -2.28
C ALA A 36 -4.86 6.63 -2.61
N ASN A 37 -3.97 5.79 -3.15
CA ASN A 37 -2.64 6.20 -3.59
C ASN A 37 -2.52 6.33 -5.11
N HIS A 38 -3.56 6.04 -5.88
CA HIS A 38 -3.48 5.89 -7.34
C HIS A 38 -3.20 7.21 -8.06
N GLY A 39 -2.13 7.27 -8.84
CA GLY A 39 -1.77 8.44 -9.66
C GLY A 39 -1.44 9.74 -8.92
N VAL A 40 -1.43 9.75 -7.59
CA VAL A 40 -1.21 10.98 -6.79
C VAL A 40 0.28 11.36 -6.61
N GLY A 41 1.20 10.49 -7.05
CA GLY A 41 2.63 10.63 -6.88
C GLY A 41 3.14 10.22 -5.49
N PHE A 42 4.44 9.90 -5.40
CA PHE A 42 5.07 9.31 -4.20
C PHE A 42 4.85 10.10 -2.90
N LYS A 43 5.10 11.43 -2.92
CA LYS A 43 5.00 12.27 -1.71
C LYS A 43 3.58 12.30 -1.14
N GLN A 44 2.56 12.37 -2.00
CA GLN A 44 1.16 12.38 -1.55
C GLN A 44 0.74 10.98 -1.10
N ALA A 45 1.14 9.94 -1.83
CA ALA A 45 0.87 8.55 -1.46
C ALA A 45 1.48 8.19 -0.10
N GLN A 46 2.66 8.71 0.24
CA GLN A 46 3.26 8.55 1.57
C GLN A 46 2.41 9.20 2.67
N LYS A 47 1.91 10.43 2.45
CA LYS A 47 1.02 11.12 3.41
C LYS A 47 -0.31 10.38 3.60
N ASN A 48 -0.89 9.87 2.50
CA ASN A 48 -2.11 9.08 2.54
C ASN A 48 -1.89 7.79 3.33
N THR A 49 -0.79 7.08 3.04
CA THR A 49 -0.41 5.83 3.72
C THR A 49 -0.21 6.02 5.23
N LYS A 50 0.35 7.15 5.67
CA LYS A 50 0.48 7.48 7.11
C LYS A 50 -0.86 7.61 7.84
N LYS A 51 -1.94 7.90 7.13
CA LYS A 51 -3.30 8.04 7.69
C LYS A 51 -4.09 6.74 7.62
N MET A 52 -3.61 5.74 6.88
CA MET A 52 -4.31 4.47 6.70
C MET A 52 -4.20 3.61 7.95
N THR A 53 -5.33 3.02 8.31
CA THR A 53 -5.43 1.99 9.34
C THR A 53 -5.33 0.61 8.72
N GLU A 54 -4.88 -0.38 9.49
CA GLU A 54 -4.91 -1.77 9.06
C GLU A 54 -6.32 -2.24 8.66
N LYS A 55 -7.34 -1.72 9.36
CA LYS A 55 -8.75 -2.01 9.07
C LYS A 55 -9.15 -1.58 7.67
N GLU A 56 -8.71 -0.43 7.19
CA GLU A 56 -9.03 0.06 5.84
C GLU A 56 -8.36 -0.82 4.78
N LEU A 57 -7.11 -1.22 5.01
CA LEU A 57 -6.36 -2.08 4.09
C LEU A 57 -6.97 -3.48 4.02
N ARG A 58 -7.45 -4.01 5.15
CA ARG A 58 -8.11 -5.32 5.22
C ARG A 58 -9.41 -5.38 4.40
N LYS A 59 -10.12 -4.27 4.21
CA LYS A 59 -11.33 -4.22 3.36
C LYS A 59 -11.05 -4.49 1.88
N ASN A 60 -9.82 -4.24 1.45
CA ASN A 60 -9.40 -4.41 0.06
C ASN A 60 -8.71 -5.76 -0.16
N LEU A 61 -8.69 -6.64 0.85
CA LEU A 61 -8.14 -7.98 0.69
C LEU A 61 -9.09 -8.86 -0.12
N PRO A 62 -8.54 -9.79 -0.92
CA PRO A 62 -9.34 -10.88 -1.49
C PRO A 62 -10.06 -11.67 -0.39
N ALA A 63 -11.22 -12.23 -0.72
CA ALA A 63 -11.96 -13.09 0.20
C ALA A 63 -11.08 -14.27 0.68
N GLY A 64 -11.22 -14.66 1.96
CA GLY A 64 -10.47 -15.77 2.55
C GLY A 64 -9.03 -15.43 2.97
N GLN A 65 -8.67 -14.16 3.05
CA GLN A 65 -7.33 -13.68 3.43
C GLN A 65 -7.30 -13.03 4.84
N GLU A 66 -8.16 -13.47 5.75
CA GLU A 66 -8.35 -12.85 7.07
C GLU A 66 -7.10 -12.91 7.96
N SER A 67 -6.24 -13.92 7.77
CA SER A 67 -4.98 -14.11 8.51
C SER A 67 -3.80 -13.30 7.97
N ALA A 68 -3.99 -12.50 6.93
CA ALA A 68 -2.91 -11.76 6.30
C ALA A 68 -2.32 -10.68 7.23
N ARG A 69 -1.00 -10.50 7.13
CA ARG A 69 -0.19 -9.50 7.83
C ARG A 69 0.06 -8.30 6.92
N VAL A 70 -0.33 -7.12 7.39
CA VAL A 70 -0.14 -5.85 6.68
C VAL A 70 1.20 -5.22 7.09
N LYS A 71 2.04 -4.87 6.12
CA LYS A 71 3.27 -4.10 6.30
C LYS A 71 3.09 -2.73 5.64
N ILE A 72 3.13 -1.69 6.45
CA ILE A 72 3.11 -0.29 6.00
C ILE A 72 4.53 0.26 6.16
N ASN A 73 5.13 0.71 5.06
CA ASN A 73 6.46 1.29 5.08
C ASN A 73 6.37 2.77 5.45
N ASP A 74 6.65 3.10 6.72
CA ASP A 74 6.89 4.47 7.12
C ASP A 74 8.34 4.84 6.82
N PHE A 75 8.56 5.57 5.72
CA PHE A 75 9.89 6.02 5.28
C PHE A 75 10.51 7.07 6.21
N LYS A 76 9.84 7.47 7.31
CA LYS A 76 10.40 8.39 8.30
C LYS A 76 11.77 7.92 8.81
N THR A 77 12.01 6.61 8.92
CA THR A 77 13.29 6.07 9.38
C THR A 77 14.42 6.06 8.35
N LEU A 78 14.12 6.20 7.05
CA LEU A 78 15.13 6.13 5.98
C LEU A 78 15.72 7.49 5.59
N PHE A 79 15.02 8.59 5.89
CA PHE A 79 15.47 9.96 5.60
C PHE A 79 15.89 10.77 6.83
N ASP A 80 15.59 10.32 8.05
CA ASP A 80 16.08 10.92 9.30
C ASP A 80 17.53 10.46 9.66
N MET A 81 18.20 9.68 8.78
CA MET A 81 19.60 9.25 8.88
C MET A 81 20.55 9.94 7.89
N ALA A 82 20.15 11.10 7.34
CA ALA A 82 20.97 11.94 6.47
C ALA A 82 21.20 13.31 7.09
#